data_AF-A0AAW6CDZ4-F1
#
_entry.id   AF-A0AAW6CDZ4-F1
#
_cell.length_a   1.000
_cell.length_b   1.000
_cell.length_c   1.000
_cell.angle_alpha   90.00
_cell.angle_beta   90.00
_cell.angle_gamma   90.00
#
_symmetry.space_group_name_H-M   'P 1'
#
loop_
_entity.id
_entity.type
_entity.pdbx_description
1 polymer ?
#
loop_
_entity_poly.entity_id
_entity_poly.type
_entity_poly.pdbx_seq_one_letter_code
_entity_poly.pdbx_strand_id
1 'polypeptide(L)'
;LKPVYDGLQKIKFEKPRAKYKAEHETELKQFYAARRKLTGEFPDGKVDMKKLSDEYDELEQAHNTTYGEFKTVRDDLHRLWKVKSCVDTAARFNERTEEQKLQNRPQTRQKKEELSR
;
A
#
# COMPACT_ATOMS: atom_id res chain seq x y z
N LEU A 1 26.73 16.26 8.94
CA LEU A 1 26.49 16.87 10.28
C LEU A 1 27.66 16.63 11.26
N LYS A 2 28.13 15.39 11.47
CA LYS A 2 29.29 15.10 12.35
C LYS A 2 30.57 15.92 12.02
N PRO A 3 30.95 16.15 10.75
CA PRO A 3 32.14 16.94 10.41
C PRO A 3 32.10 18.40 10.86
N VAL A 4 30.91 19.01 10.91
CA VAL A 4 30.70 20.41 11.35
C VAL A 4 30.87 20.52 12.87
N TYR A 5 30.29 19.58 13.61
CA TYR A 5 30.49 19.51 15.06
C TYR A 5 31.97 19.28 15.40
N ASP A 6 32.64 18.35 14.72
CA ASP A 6 34.07 18.06 14.92
C ASP A 6 34.96 19.27 14.55
N GLY A 7 34.60 20.00 13.47
CA GLY A 7 35.23 21.25 13.07
C GLY A 7 35.13 22.32 14.17
N LEU A 8 33.94 22.48 14.77
CA LEU A 8 33.72 23.39 15.89
C LEU A 8 34.57 23.03 17.12
N GLN A 9 34.75 21.74 17.43
CA GLN A 9 35.56 21.28 18.57
C GLN A 9 37.06 21.58 18.41
N LYS A 10 37.56 21.61 17.16
CA LYS A 10 38.97 21.90 16.86
C LYS A 10 39.34 23.38 17.03
N ILE A 11 38.36 24.29 17.02
CA ILE A 11 38.58 25.72 17.18
C ILE A 11 38.75 26.06 18.67
N LYS A 12 39.97 26.48 19.03
CA LYS A 12 40.37 26.81 20.41
C LYS A 12 40.04 28.24 20.84
N PHE A 13 39.90 29.16 19.89
CA PHE A 13 39.70 30.59 20.19
C PHE A 13 38.22 31.00 20.06
N GLU A 14 37.73 31.79 21.02
CA GLU A 14 36.31 32.10 21.14
C GLU A 14 35.74 32.91 19.95
N LYS A 15 36.51 33.88 19.44
CA LYS A 15 36.10 34.74 18.31
C LYS A 15 35.88 33.93 17.01
N PRO A 16 36.85 33.12 16.53
CA PRO A 16 36.63 32.22 15.39
C PRO A 16 35.53 31.18 15.66
N ARG A 17 35.40 30.69 16.90
CA ARG A 17 34.39 29.70 17.29
C ARG A 17 32.97 30.26 17.16
N ALA A 18 32.75 31.52 17.55
CA ALA A 18 31.47 32.20 17.40
C ALA A 18 31.11 32.41 15.92
N LYS A 19 32.07 32.83 15.09
CA LYS A 19 31.90 32.97 13.63
C LYS A 19 31.49 31.65 12.99
N TYR A 20 32.19 30.56 13.34
CA TYR A 20 31.90 29.23 12.84
C TYR A 20 30.52 28.71 13.28
N LYS A 21 30.08 29.00 14.51
CA LYS A 21 28.73 28.66 14.98
C LYS A 21 27.64 29.42 14.21
N ALA A 22 27.88 30.68 13.85
CA ALA A 22 26.93 31.48 13.08
C ALA A 22 26.86 31.01 11.62
N GLU A 23 28.00 30.68 11.01
CA GLU A 23 28.07 30.14 9.64
C GLU A 23 27.41 28.75 9.52
N HIS A 24 27.46 27.94 10.57
CA HIS A 24 26.92 26.58 10.59
C HIS A 24 25.76 26.37 11.59
N GLU A 25 24.98 27.41 11.83
CA GLU A 25 23.97 27.41 12.89
C GLU A 25 22.90 26.31 12.65
N THR A 26 22.45 26.17 11.40
CA THR A 26 21.40 25.22 11.02
C THR A 26 21.87 23.78 11.15
N GLU A 27 23.08 23.45 10.70
CA GLU A 27 23.65 22.11 10.84
C GLU A 27 23.90 21.75 12.30
N LEU A 28 24.38 22.71 13.11
CA LEU A 28 24.59 22.49 14.55
C LEU A 28 23.26 22.27 15.28
N LYS A 29 22.22 23.06 14.99
CA LYS A 29 20.87 22.86 15.55
C LYS A 29 20.34 21.47 15.21
N GLN A 30 20.45 21.04 13.96
CA GLN A 30 20.04 19.69 13.54
C GLN A 30 20.84 18.58 14.23
N PHE A 31 22.16 18.74 14.31
CA PHE A 31 23.03 17.78 15.00
C PHE A 31 22.63 17.62 16.48
N TYR A 32 22.42 18.72 17.20
CA TYR A 32 22.01 18.66 18.59
C TYR A 32 20.59 18.11 18.78
N ALA A 33 19.67 18.40 17.87
CA ALA A 33 18.32 17.81 17.90
C ALA A 33 18.36 16.29 17.71
N ALA A 34 19.11 15.80 16.72
CA ALA A 34 19.30 14.38 16.48
C ALA A 34 20.00 13.70 17.68
N ARG A 35 21.07 14.30 18.20
CA ARG A 35 21.78 13.80 19.37
C ARG A 35 20.88 13.75 20.60
N ARG A 36 20.02 14.75 20.83
CA ARG A 36 19.07 14.76 21.95
C ARG A 36 18.09 13.59 21.86
N LYS A 37 17.53 13.31 20.68
CA LYS A 37 16.66 12.15 20.47
C LYS A 37 17.41 10.84 20.76
N LEU A 38 18.60 10.69 20.16
CA LEU A 38 19.44 9.51 20.36
C LEU A 38 19.86 9.30 21.82
N THR A 39 20.23 10.35 22.55
CA THR A 39 20.58 10.22 23.98
C THR A 39 19.34 9.99 24.86
N GLY A 40 18.16 10.43 24.42
CA GLY A 40 16.90 10.13 25.13
C GLY A 40 16.50 8.67 25.01
N GLU A 41 16.66 8.07 23.82
CA GLU A 41 16.37 6.65 23.57
C GLU A 41 17.51 5.74 24.03
N PHE A 42 18.76 6.20 23.89
CA PHE A 42 19.99 5.47 24.20
C PHE A 42 20.91 6.32 25.10
N PRO A 43 20.64 6.39 26.42
CA PRO A 43 21.43 7.18 27.35
C PRO A 43 22.91 6.76 27.42
N ASP A 44 23.20 5.47 27.26
CA ASP A 44 24.57 4.93 27.20
C ASP A 44 25.23 5.10 25.82
N GLY A 45 24.52 5.70 24.85
CA GLY A 45 24.97 5.89 23.48
C GLY A 45 25.20 4.59 22.69
N LYS A 46 24.85 3.45 23.28
CA LYS A 46 24.95 2.12 22.68
C LYS A 46 23.56 1.68 22.27
N VAL A 47 23.38 1.51 20.97
CA VAL A 47 22.22 0.78 20.44
C VAL A 47 22.51 -0.70 20.64
N ASP A 48 21.59 -1.41 21.30
CA ASP A 48 21.66 -2.87 21.36
C ASP A 48 21.31 -3.43 19.98
N MET A 49 22.36 -3.70 19.20
CA MET A 49 22.21 -4.21 17.84
C MET A 49 21.51 -5.57 17.81
N LYS A 50 21.62 -6.35 18.89
CA LYS A 50 20.92 -7.63 18.99
C LYS A 50 19.42 -7.39 19.14
N LYS A 51 19.01 -6.52 20.07
CA LYS A 51 17.61 -6.15 20.27
C LYS A 51 16.97 -5.60 18.98
N LEU A 52 17.71 -4.78 18.22
CA LEU A 52 17.23 -4.25 16.95
C LEU A 52 17.06 -5.35 15.89
N SER A 53 17.97 -6.32 15.84
CA SER A 53 17.85 -7.49 14.95
C SER A 53 16.64 -8.34 15.34
N ASP A 54 16.48 -8.62 16.62
CA ASP A 54 15.38 -9.44 17.14
C ASP A 54 14.01 -8.78 16.82
N GLU A 55 13.88 -7.44 17.01
CA GLU A 55 12.66 -6.69 16.64
C GLU A 55 12.39 -6.72 15.13
N TYR A 56 13.43 -6.67 14.31
CA TYR A 56 13.30 -6.75 12.86
C TYR A 56 12.83 -8.14 12.41
N ASP A 57 13.41 -9.19 12.98
CA ASP A 57 13.05 -10.58 12.67
C ASP A 57 11.59 -10.88 13.09
N GLU A 58 11.16 -10.38 14.25
CA GLU A 58 9.76 -10.49 14.71
C GLU A 58 8.81 -9.77 13.76
N LEU A 59 9.16 -8.55 13.33
CA LEU A 59 8.36 -7.77 12.39
C LEU A 59 8.28 -8.44 11.02
N GLU A 60 9.39 -8.99 10.52
CA GLU A 60 9.44 -9.73 9.26
C GLU A 60 8.58 -10.99 9.34
N GLN A 61 8.64 -11.73 10.45
CA GLN A 61 7.81 -12.92 10.67
C GLN A 61 6.32 -12.57 10.71
N ALA A 62 5.93 -11.52 11.44
CA ALA A 62 4.55 -11.06 11.51
C ALA A 62 4.02 -10.59 10.14
N HIS A 63 4.85 -9.87 9.39
CA HIS A 63 4.54 -9.44 8.02
C HIS A 63 4.35 -10.65 7.10
N ASN A 64 5.27 -11.60 7.10
CA ASN A 64 5.20 -12.79 6.23
C ASN A 64 3.96 -13.64 6.54
N THR A 65 3.60 -13.77 7.81
CA THR A 65 2.39 -14.47 8.24
C THR A 65 1.13 -13.77 7.70
N THR A 66 0.98 -12.48 7.99
CA THR A 66 -0.18 -11.68 7.57
C THR A 66 -0.28 -11.60 6.03
N TYR A 67 0.84 -11.43 5.35
CA TYR A 67 0.89 -11.39 3.89
C TYR A 67 0.52 -12.74 3.26
N GLY A 68 0.88 -13.85 3.92
CA GLY A 68 0.44 -15.19 3.55
C GLY A 68 -1.08 -15.32 3.53
N GLU A 69 -1.76 -14.83 4.57
CA GLU A 69 -3.23 -14.80 4.65
C GLU A 69 -3.84 -13.85 3.61
N PHE A 70 -3.25 -12.68 3.41
CA PHE A 70 -3.72 -11.74 2.38
C PHE A 70 -3.65 -12.36 0.97
N LYS A 71 -2.59 -13.13 0.69
CA LYS A 71 -2.41 -13.80 -0.60
C LYS A 71 -3.54 -14.77 -0.90
N THR A 72 -4.00 -15.56 0.08
CA THR A 72 -5.10 -16.51 -0.13
C THR A 72 -6.40 -15.78 -0.43
N VAL A 73 -6.72 -14.73 0.34
CA VAL A 73 -7.91 -13.88 0.10
C VAL A 73 -7.89 -13.26 -1.30
N ARG A 74 -6.73 -12.77 -1.74
CA ARG A 74 -6.57 -12.20 -3.09
C ARG A 74 -6.77 -13.25 -4.18
N ASP A 75 -6.27 -14.46 -3.98
CA ASP A 75 -6.42 -15.55 -4.95
C ASP A 75 -7.88 -16.01 -5.04
N ASP A 76 -8.61 -16.05 -3.92
CA ASP A 76 -10.05 -16.31 -3.88
C ASP A 76 -10.86 -15.22 -4.57
N LEU A 77 -10.50 -13.94 -4.37
CA LEU A 77 -11.11 -12.83 -5.10
C LEU A 77 -10.96 -13.02 -6.62
N HIS A 78 -9.78 -13.37 -7.12
CA HIS A 78 -9.58 -13.64 -8.54
C HIS A 78 -10.43 -14.81 -9.05
N ARG A 79 -10.63 -15.86 -8.24
CA ARG A 79 -11.51 -16.98 -8.59
C ARG A 79 -12.96 -16.53 -8.70
N LEU A 80 -13.45 -15.74 -7.74
CA LEU A 80 -14.80 -15.21 -7.76
C LEU A 80 -15.05 -14.29 -8.96
N TRP A 81 -14.07 -13.47 -9.33
CA TRP A 81 -14.14 -12.65 -10.54
C TRP A 81 -14.30 -13.49 -11.82
N LYS A 82 -13.59 -14.61 -11.95
CA LYS A 82 -13.77 -15.53 -13.08
C LYS A 82 -15.17 -16.12 -13.11
N VAL A 83 -15.66 -16.61 -11.97
CA VAL A 83 -17.03 -17.15 -11.86
C VAL A 83 -18.07 -16.10 -12.24
N LYS A 84 -17.95 -14.88 -11.68
CA LYS A 84 -18.83 -13.76 -12.02
C LYS A 84 -18.83 -13.48 -13.51
N SER A 85 -17.65 -13.42 -14.14
CA SER A 85 -17.54 -13.19 -15.58
C SER A 85 -18.24 -14.27 -16.41
N CYS A 86 -18.12 -15.55 -16.01
CA CYS A 86 -18.83 -16.65 -16.68
C CYS A 86 -20.35 -16.53 -16.52
N VAL A 87 -20.83 -16.22 -15.31
CA VAL A 87 -22.26 -16.02 -15.03
C VAL A 87 -22.82 -14.85 -15.83
N ASP A 88 -22.15 -13.70 -15.82
CA ASP A 88 -22.55 -12.51 -16.58
C ASP A 88 -22.62 -12.83 -18.08
N THR A 89 -21.69 -13.64 -18.60
CA THR A 89 -21.68 -14.06 -20.01
C THR A 89 -22.85 -15.00 -20.32
N ALA A 90 -23.12 -15.97 -19.45
CA ALA A 90 -24.23 -16.91 -19.60
C ALA A 90 -25.59 -16.21 -19.52
N ALA A 91 -25.76 -15.27 -18.59
CA ALA A 91 -26.97 -14.46 -18.45
C ALA A 91 -27.27 -13.69 -19.74
N ARG A 92 -26.28 -12.97 -20.28
CA ARG A 92 -26.40 -12.25 -21.56
C ARG A 92 -26.72 -13.16 -22.75
N PHE A 93 -26.22 -14.40 -22.75
CA PHE A 93 -26.54 -15.37 -23.79
C PHE A 93 -28.01 -15.83 -23.70
N ASN A 94 -28.48 -16.13 -22.48
CA ASN A 94 -29.87 -16.53 -22.26
C ASN A 94 -30.84 -15.40 -22.60
N GLU A 95 -30.57 -14.17 -22.18
CA GLU A 95 -31.40 -13.00 -22.52
C GLU A 95 -31.59 -12.86 -24.03
N ARG A 96 -30.49 -12.87 -24.80
CA ARG A 96 -30.55 -12.84 -26.27
C ARG A 96 -31.32 -14.01 -26.88
N THR A 97 -31.22 -15.19 -26.28
CA THR A 97 -31.93 -16.39 -26.75
C THR A 97 -33.44 -16.26 -26.52
N GLU A 98 -33.85 -15.76 -25.35
CA GLU A 98 -35.26 -15.52 -25.04
C GLU A 98 -35.84 -14.38 -25.91
N GLU A 99 -35.11 -13.29 -26.11
CA GLU A 99 -35.48 -12.22 -27.04
C GLU A 99 -35.69 -12.74 -28.47
N GLN A 100 -34.77 -13.57 -28.98
CA GLN A 100 -34.91 -14.20 -30.29
C GLN A 100 -36.11 -15.14 -30.36
N LYS A 101 -36.40 -15.92 -29.33
CA LYS A 101 -37.60 -16.78 -29.29
C LYS A 101 -38.90 -15.97 -29.35
N LEU A 102 -38.95 -14.85 -28.63
CA LEU A 102 -40.11 -13.94 -28.67
C LEU A 102 -40.29 -13.30 -30.05
N GLN A 103 -39.20 -12.90 -30.70
CA GLN A 103 -39.23 -12.31 -32.05
C GLN A 103 -39.62 -13.33 -33.13
N ASN A 104 -39.21 -14.59 -33.00
CA ASN A 104 -39.49 -15.66 -33.97
C ASN A 104 -40.81 -16.40 -33.73
N ARG A 105 -41.62 -15.98 -32.74
CA ARG A 105 -42.92 -16.62 -32.46
C ARG A 105 -43.91 -16.33 -33.60
N PRO A 106 -44.42 -17.34 -34.33
CA PRO A 106 -45.36 -17.09 -35.42
C PRO A 106 -46.68 -16.53 -34.88
N GLN A 107 -47.13 -15.40 -35.43
CA GLN A 107 -48.46 -14.85 -35.17
C GLN A 107 -49.52 -15.75 -35.82
N THR A 108 -50.02 -16.74 -35.09
CA THR A 108 -51.12 -17.59 -35.55
C THR A 108 -52.43 -16.81 -35.60
N ARG A 109 -52.76 -16.34 -36.80
CA ARG A 109 -54.01 -16.64 -37.54
C ARG A 109 -55.34 -16.23 -36.88
N GLN A 110 -55.78 -14.99 -37.14
CA GLN A 110 -57.21 -14.63 -37.22
C GLN A 110 -57.58 -14.29 -38.68
N LYS A 111 -57.74 -15.31 -39.53
CA LYS A 111 -58.39 -15.20 -40.86
C LYS A 111 -59.01 -16.55 -41.21
N LYS A 112 -60.09 -16.92 -40.53
CA LYS A 112 -61.04 -17.95 -40.99
C LYS A 112 -62.38 -17.77 -40.27
N GLU A 113 -63.09 -16.69 -40.57
CA GLU A 113 -64.52 -16.62 -40.26
C GLU A 113 -65.27 -15.52 -41.04
N GLU A 114 -64.89 -15.22 -42.28
CA GLU A 114 -65.71 -14.35 -43.16
C GLU A 114 -65.58 -14.79 -44.63
N LEU A 115 -66.02 -16.02 -44.94
CA LEU A 115 -66.52 -16.34 -46.29
C LEU A 115 -67.29 -17.67 -46.26
N SER A 116 -68.38 -17.70 -45.49
CA SER A 116 -69.49 -18.59 -45.76
C SER A 116 -70.69 -17.70 -46.09
N ARG A 117 -70.88 -17.47 -47.38
CA ARG A 117 -72.14 -17.06 -48.02
C ARG A 117 -72.06 -17.40 -49.49
#